data_AF-A0A6A0R3Q3-F1
#
_entry.id   AF-A0A6A0R3Q3-F1
#
_cell.length_a   1.000
_cell.length_b   1.000
_cell.length_c   1.000
_cell.angle_alpha   90.00
_cell.angle_beta   90.00
_cell.angle_gamma   90.00
#
_symmetry.space_group_name_H-M   'P 1'
#
loop_
_entity.id
_entity.type
_entity.pdbx_description
1 polymer ?
#
loop_
_entity_poly.entity_id
_entity_poly.type
_entity_poly.pdbx_seq_one_letter_code
_entity_poly.pdbx_strand_id
1 'polypeptide(L)'
;MTAFYGIILLIGVSLMLAWLVLTAIASSVEGWGRVDPERRWGVRGRCTVAGLLGFGMAGISVLYTTAPEALSIAAAVVGGLALIAVARWVVPPTEQ
;
A
#
# COMPACT_ATOMS: atom_id res chain seq x y z
N MET A 1 5.61 -16.77 11.34
CA MET A 1 5.95 -15.34 11.14
C MET A 1 6.28 -15.05 9.69
N THR A 2 7.33 -15.66 9.12
CA THR A 2 7.84 -15.45 7.75
C THR A 2 6.75 -15.53 6.66
N ALA A 3 5.97 -16.62 6.66
CA ALA A 3 4.90 -16.82 5.68
C ALA A 3 3.78 -15.76 5.79
N PHE A 4 3.46 -15.30 7.00
CA PHE A 4 2.41 -14.30 7.22
C PHE A 4 2.81 -12.92 6.66
N TYR A 5 4.03 -12.45 6.94
CA TYR A 5 4.55 -11.19 6.37
C TYR A 5 4.71 -11.28 4.85
N GLY A 6 5.13 -12.44 4.33
CA GLY A 6 5.19 -12.69 2.89
C GLY A 6 3.83 -12.61 2.20
N ILE A 7 2.79 -13.21 2.79
CA ILE A 7 1.41 -13.14 2.27
C ILE A 7 0.92 -11.69 2.26
N ILE A 8 1.12 -10.94 3.35
CA ILE A 8 0.67 -9.54 3.41
C ILE A 8 1.38 -8.67 2.39
N LEU A 9 2.70 -8.86 2.21
CA LEU A 9 3.44 -8.16 1.17
C LEU A 9 2.87 -8.47 -0.22
N LEU A 10 2.65 -9.75 -0.52
CA LEU A 10 2.15 -10.19 -1.82
C LEU A 10 0.76 -9.60 -2.12
N ILE A 11 -0.12 -9.55 -1.11
CA ILE A 11 -1.42 -8.88 -1.20
C ILE A 11 -1.23 -7.38 -1.46
N GLY A 12 -0.36 -6.71 -0.70
CA GLY A 12 -0.07 -5.27 -0.86
C GLY A 12 0.44 -4.92 -2.26
N VAL A 13 1.43 -5.67 -2.77
CA VAL A 13 1.98 -5.50 -4.12
C VAL A 13 0.91 -5.75 -5.18
N SER A 14 0.15 -6.84 -5.06
CA SER A 14 -0.90 -7.19 -6.03
C SER A 14 -2.00 -6.15 -6.09
N LEU A 15 -2.44 -5.64 -4.94
CA LEU A 15 -3.42 -4.55 -4.86
C LEU A 15 -2.87 -3.27 -5.47
N MET A 16 -1.59 -2.94 -5.25
CA MET A 16 -0.97 -1.75 -5.83
C MET A 16 -0.88 -1.85 -7.36
N LEU A 17 -0.49 -3.02 -7.88
CA LEU A 17 -0.48 -3.28 -9.32
C LEU A 17 -1.88 -3.20 -9.92
N ALA A 18 -2.87 -3.81 -9.27
CA ALA A 18 -4.26 -3.73 -9.70
C ALA A 18 -4.76 -2.27 -9.73
N TRP A 19 -4.39 -1.47 -8.73
CA TRP A 19 -4.71 -0.04 -8.67
C TRP A 19 -4.12 0.71 -9.87
N LEU A 20 -2.82 0.53 -10.13
CA LEU A 20 -2.13 1.16 -11.25
C LEU A 20 -2.74 0.77 -12.60
N VAL A 21 -3.03 -0.51 -12.79
CA VAL A 21 -3.65 -1.02 -14.03
C VAL A 21 -5.03 -0.42 -14.23
N LEU A 22 -5.87 -0.37 -13.18
CA LEU A 22 -7.21 0.19 -13.28
C LEU A 22 -7.19 1.69 -13.59
N THR A 23 -6.29 2.47 -12.96
CA THR A 23 -6.12 3.89 -13.26
C THR A 23 -5.59 4.11 -14.68
N ALA A 24 -4.67 3.27 -15.16
CA ALA A 24 -4.17 3.32 -16.54
C ALA A 24 -5.27 3.01 -17.57
N ILE A 25 -6.10 2.00 -17.31
CA ILE A 25 -7.24 1.66 -18.18
C ILE A 25 -8.27 2.81 -18.18
N ALA A 26 -8.60 3.34 -17.01
CA ALA A 26 -9.59 4.41 -16.88
C ALA A 26 -9.15 5.72 -17.55
N SER A 27 -7.84 5.99 -17.62
CA SER A 27 -7.29 7.14 -18.37
C SER A 27 -7.16 6.87 -19.88
N SER A 28 -7.06 5.61 -20.29
CA SER A 28 -6.92 5.23 -21.71
C SER A 28 -8.24 5.03 -22.45
N VAL A 29 -9.34 4.76 -21.73
CA VAL A 29 -10.65 4.46 -22.33
C VAL A 29 -11.69 5.52 -21.92
N GLU A 30 -12.16 6.29 -22.90
CA GLU A 30 -13.24 7.27 -22.69
C GLU A 30 -14.52 6.61 -22.15
N GLY A 31 -15.09 7.20 -21.11
CA GLY A 31 -16.32 6.69 -20.44
C GLY A 31 -16.09 5.68 -19.31
N TRP A 32 -14.86 5.20 -19.11
CA TRP A 32 -14.54 4.21 -18.06
C TRP A 32 -14.10 4.81 -16.71
N GLY A 33 -14.30 6.11 -16.50
CA GLY A 33 -13.95 6.79 -15.25
C GLY A 33 -14.67 6.27 -13.98
N ARG A 34 -15.65 5.36 -14.10
CA ARG A 34 -16.26 4.64 -12.95
C ARG A 34 -15.39 3.49 -12.43
N VAL A 35 -14.47 3.00 -13.25
CA VAL A 35 -13.54 1.91 -12.92
C VAL A 35 -12.27 2.43 -12.26
N ASP A 36 -12.03 3.75 -12.33
CA ASP A 36 -10.90 4.40 -11.67
C ASP A 36 -10.98 4.22 -10.14
N PRO A 37 -10.02 3.50 -9.53
CA PRO A 37 -9.98 3.25 -8.09
C PRO A 37 -9.76 4.54 -7.30
N GLU A 38 -9.10 5.55 -7.87
CA GLU A 38 -8.93 6.85 -7.24
C GLU A 38 -10.28 7.57 -7.12
N ARG A 39 -11.13 7.48 -8.14
CA ARG A 39 -12.49 8.03 -8.08
C ARG A 39 -13.43 7.27 -7.14
N ARG A 40 -13.25 5.95 -7.02
CA ARG A 40 -14.14 5.08 -6.23
C ARG A 40 -13.80 5.03 -4.74
N TRP A 41 -12.52 4.96 -4.40
CA TRP A 41 -12.05 4.79 -3.02
C TRP A 41 -11.15 5.94 -2.56
N GLY A 42 -10.63 6.74 -3.50
CA GLY A 42 -9.85 7.94 -3.23
C GLY A 42 -8.65 7.69 -2.33
N VAL A 43 -8.33 8.72 -1.56
CA VAL A 43 -7.19 8.76 -0.65
C VAL A 43 -7.23 7.59 0.35
N ARG A 44 -8.42 7.15 0.79
CA ARG A 44 -8.56 6.07 1.79
C ARG A 44 -8.05 4.73 1.24
N GLY A 45 -8.52 4.31 0.06
CA GLY A 45 -8.10 3.03 -0.50
C GLY A 45 -6.61 3.01 -0.85
N ARG A 46 -6.08 4.11 -1.38
CA ARG A 46 -4.64 4.27 -1.65
C ARG A 46 -3.79 4.14 -0.38
N CYS A 47 -4.22 4.79 0.71
CA CYS A 47 -3.56 4.68 2.00
C CYS A 47 -3.58 3.24 2.54
N THR A 48 -4.71 2.53 2.41
CA THR A 48 -4.81 1.13 2.85
C THR A 48 -3.83 0.23 2.09
N VAL A 49 -3.76 0.35 0.76
CA VAL A 49 -2.83 -0.44 -0.06
C VAL A 49 -1.37 -0.10 0.27
N ALA A 50 -1.04 1.19 0.39
CA ALA A 50 0.30 1.63 0.77
C ALA A 50 0.70 1.13 2.17
N GLY A 51 -0.22 1.16 3.13
CA GLY A 51 0.01 0.65 4.49
C GLY A 51 0.27 -0.85 4.53
N LEU A 52 -0.50 -1.64 3.78
CA LEU A 52 -0.29 -3.10 3.66
C LEU A 52 1.06 -3.42 3.03
N LEU A 53 1.44 -2.70 1.97
CA LEU A 53 2.74 -2.84 1.34
C LEU A 53 3.88 -2.50 2.31
N GLY A 54 3.77 -1.37 3.02
CA GLY A 54 4.79 -0.92 3.97
C GLY A 54 4.95 -1.84 5.17
N PHE A 55 3.84 -2.36 5.68
CA PHE A 55 3.85 -3.37 6.73
C PHE A 55 4.53 -4.66 6.26
N GLY A 56 4.17 -5.14 5.06
CA GLY A 56 4.76 -6.35 4.48
C GLY A 56 6.27 -6.20 4.24
N MET A 57 6.69 -5.09 3.64
CA MET A 57 8.10 -4.81 3.35
C MET A 57 8.92 -4.68 4.63
N ALA A 58 8.46 -3.90 5.61
CA ALA A 58 9.16 -3.76 6.89
C ALA A 58 9.17 -5.08 7.66
N GLY A 59 8.06 -5.83 7.66
CA GLY A 59 7.98 -7.17 8.24
C GLY A 59 9.01 -8.14 7.64
N ILE A 60 9.20 -8.13 6.31
CA ILE A 60 10.23 -8.95 5.66
C ILE A 60 11.63 -8.47 6.00
N SER A 61 11.89 -7.16 5.97
CA SER A 61 13.20 -6.60 6.30
C SER A 61 13.68 -7.02 7.69
N VAL A 62 12.78 -7.08 8.68
CA VAL A 62 13.17 -7.45 10.05
C VAL A 62 13.45 -8.96 10.19
N LEU A 63 12.93 -9.82 9.30
CA LEU A 63 13.27 -11.25 9.28
C LEU A 63 14.75 -11.51 8.97
N TYR A 64 15.42 -10.57 8.31
CA TYR A 64 16.86 -10.62 8.06
C TYR A 64 17.69 -9.98 9.18
N THR A 65 17.05 -9.53 10.26
CA THR A 65 17.71 -8.99 11.43
C THR A 65 17.68 -10.01 12.57
N THR A 66 18.64 -9.94 13.50
CA THR A 66 18.62 -10.72 14.74
C THR A 66 17.80 -10.04 15.85
N ALA A 67 16.87 -9.14 15.49
CA ALA A 67 16.13 -8.34 16.44
C ALA A 67 15.07 -9.18 17.20
N PRO A 68 14.74 -8.82 18.46
CA PRO A 68 13.67 -9.46 19.21
C PRO A 68 12.31 -9.31 18.51
N GLU A 69 11.44 -10.31 18.66
CA GLU A 69 10.14 -10.41 17.98
C GLU A 69 9.25 -9.17 18.18
N ALA A 70 9.20 -8.63 19.41
CA ALA A 70 8.42 -7.42 19.71
C ALA A 70 8.89 -6.21 18.90
N LEU A 71 10.20 -6.10 18.66
CA LEU A 71 10.81 -5.03 17.88
C LEU A 71 10.49 -5.20 16.39
N SER A 72 10.40 -6.43 15.92
CA SER A 72 9.96 -6.76 14.55
C SER A 72 8.53 -6.39 14.27
N ILE A 73 7.63 -6.65 15.21
CA ILE A 73 6.22 -6.24 15.10
C ILE A 73 6.14 -4.71 15.10
N ALA A 74 6.83 -4.04 16.03
CA ALA A 74 6.84 -2.58 16.09
C ALA A 74 7.38 -1.96 14.78
N ALA A 75 8.47 -2.47 14.24
CA ALA A 75 9.05 -2.00 12.99
C ALA A 75 8.12 -2.24 11.79
N ALA A 76 7.43 -3.37 11.73
CA ALA A 76 6.43 -3.64 10.68
C ALA A 76 5.26 -2.64 10.75
N VAL A 77 4.74 -2.37 11.94
CA VAL A 77 3.68 -1.38 12.15
C VAL A 77 4.15 0.03 11.76
N VAL A 78 5.36 0.41 12.18
CA VAL A 78 5.97 1.70 11.80
C VAL A 78 6.15 1.80 10.28
N GLY A 79 6.59 0.74 9.61
CA GLY A 79 6.70 0.70 8.15
C GLY A 79 5.37 0.91 7.43
N GLY A 80 4.29 0.27 7.92
CA GLY A 80 2.94 0.49 7.40
C GLY A 80 2.45 1.93 7.62
N LEU A 81 2.63 2.47 8.83
CA LEU A 81 2.24 3.84 9.15
C LEU A 81 3.04 4.89 8.37
N ALA A 82 4.34 4.66 8.18
CA ALA A 82 5.21 5.53 7.40
C ALA A 82 4.74 5.61 5.93
N LEU A 83 4.42 4.47 5.32
CA LEU A 83 3.93 4.44 3.94
C LEU A 83 2.52 5.02 3.80
N ILE A 84 1.65 4.88 4.81
CA ILE A 84 0.38 5.61 4.87
C ILE A 84 0.64 7.12 4.90
N ALA A 85 1.56 7.59 5.75
CA ALA A 85 1.88 9.01 5.86
C ALA A 85 2.42 9.57 4.52
N VAL A 86 3.32 8.84 3.86
CA VAL A 86 3.84 9.18 2.53
C VAL A 86 2.71 9.18 1.50
N ALA A 87 1.83 8.17 1.48
CA ALA A 87 0.72 8.09 0.55
C ALA A 87 -0.27 9.26 0.71
N ARG A 88 -0.42 9.80 1.92
CA ARG A 88 -1.20 11.03 2.17
C ARG A 88 -0.47 12.29 1.68
N TRP A 89 0.85 12.34 1.83
CA TRP A 89 1.68 13.46 1.39
C TRP A 89 1.78 13.58 -0.13
N VAL A 90 1.84 12.45 -0.83
CA VAL A 90 1.95 12.41 -2.30
C VAL A 90 0.63 12.76 -3.00
N VAL A 91 -0.46 13.03 -2.26
CA VAL A 91 -1.70 13.57 -2.85
C VAL A 91 -1.41 14.98 -3.37
N PRO A 92 -1.43 15.21 -4.71
CA PRO A 92 -1.48 16.57 -5.21
C PRO A 92 -2.78 17.20 -4.70
N PRO A 93 -2.81 18.48 -4.30
CA PRO A 93 -4.06 19.15 -3.94
C PRO A 93 -4.95 19.21 -5.19
N THR A 94 -5.75 18.18 -5.41
CA THR A 94 -6.82 18.21 -6.39
C THR A 94 -7.93 19.03 -5.77
N GLU A 95 -8.07 20.23 -6.34
CA GLU A 95 -9.13 21.22 -6.19
C GLU A 95 -10.44 20.59 -5.71
N GLN A 96 -10.91 21.06 -4.55
CA GLN A 96 -12.30 20.87 -4.10
C GLN A 96 -13.25 21.58 -5.05
#